data_AF-A0A4Y2MK81-F1
#
_entry.id   AF-A0A4Y2MK81-F1
#
_cell.length_a   1.000
_cell.length_b   1.000
_cell.length_c   1.000
_cell.angle_alpha   90.00
_cell.angle_beta   90.00
_cell.angle_gamma   90.00
#
_symmetry.space_group_name_H-M   'P 1'
#
loop_
_entity.id
_entity.type
_entity.pdbx_description
1 polymer ?
#
loop_
_entity_poly.entity_id
_entity_poly.type
_entity_poly.pdbx_seq_one_letter_code
_entity_poly.pdbx_strand_id
1 'polypeptide(L)'
;MQDGAPPHIATPVKQLLNLHFGNDRIISRYFPKAWPPRSPDQNPFNIWLWGYLRDVVYRGPIANLAELKSRITQHIHNITTETLRSVVEHAVLRFQLIGENGGQHIEHSLSKSKPNTFS
;
A
#
# COMPACT_ATOMS: atom_id res chain seq x y z
N MET A 1 8.43 1.18 1.64
CA MET A 1 7.77 2.29 0.96
C MET A 1 6.84 2.95 1.97
N GLN A 2 6.94 4.26 2.14
CA GLN A 2 6.13 5.00 3.12
C GLN A 2 5.76 6.35 2.54
N ASP A 3 4.59 6.86 2.90
CA ASP A 3 4.17 8.19 2.51
C ASP A 3 5.00 9.27 3.22
N GLY A 4 4.93 10.50 2.69
CA GLY A 4 5.70 11.62 3.21
C GLY A 4 5.03 12.37 4.37
N ALA A 5 4.19 11.71 5.18
CA ALA A 5 3.50 12.34 6.31
C ALA A 5 4.52 12.83 7.37
N PRO A 6 4.29 13.96 8.06
CA PRO A 6 5.28 14.55 8.96
C PRO A 6 5.88 13.58 10.02
N PRO A 7 5.10 12.71 10.68
CA PRO A 7 5.66 11.74 11.63
C PRO A 7 6.58 10.72 10.97
N HIS A 8 6.35 10.39 9.70
CA HIS A 8 7.07 9.36 8.94
C HIS A 8 8.42 9.84 8.38
N ILE A 9 8.62 11.16 8.35
CA ILE A 9 9.84 11.80 7.83
C ILE A 9 10.64 12.50 8.94
N ALA A 10 10.25 12.33 10.19
CA ALA A 10 10.97 12.85 11.34
C ALA A 10 12.39 12.25 11.38
N THR A 11 13.37 13.04 11.83
CA THR A 11 14.78 12.63 11.86
C THR A 11 15.03 11.29 12.57
N PRO A 12 14.44 11.01 13.75
CA PRO A 12 14.64 9.73 14.42
C PRO A 12 14.14 8.55 13.59
N VAL A 13 13.00 8.71 12.91
CA VAL A 13 12.43 7.68 12.02
C VAL A 13 13.35 7.46 10.83
N LYS A 14 13.87 8.53 10.22
CA LYS A 14 14.80 8.41 9.09
C LYS A 14 16.09 7.69 9.47
N GLN A 15 16.66 8.00 10.63
CA GLN A 15 17.86 7.36 11.13
C GLN A 15 17.62 5.87 11.38
N LEU A 16 16.50 5.52 12.01
CA LEU A 16 16.10 4.13 12.25
C LEU A 16 15.94 3.35 10.93
N LEU A 17 15.21 3.92 9.97
CA LEU A 17 15.01 3.27 8.68
C LEU A 17 16.34 3.08 7.93
N ASN A 18 17.22 4.09 7.94
CA ASN A 18 18.53 3.99 7.31
C ASN A 18 19.41 2.93 7.96
N LEU A 19 19.36 2.80 9.29
CA LEU A 19 20.10 1.77 10.02
C LEU A 19 19.65 0.34 9.64
N HIS A 20 18.34 0.12 9.49
CA HIS A 20 17.80 -1.21 9.21
C HIS A 20 17.84 -1.61 7.73
N PHE A 21 17.58 -0.67 6.82
CA PHE A 21 17.37 -0.98 5.41
C PHE A 21 18.46 -0.42 4.49
N GLY A 22 19.24 0.55 4.96
CA GLY A 22 20.13 1.36 4.13
C GLY A 22 19.37 2.36 3.26
N ASN A 23 20.05 3.46 2.92
CA ASN A 23 19.42 4.62 2.27
C ASN A 23 18.84 4.29 0.88
N ASP A 24 19.47 3.37 0.13
CA ASP A 24 19.11 3.04 -1.26
C ASP A 24 17.86 2.15 -1.37
N ARG A 25 17.39 1.58 -0.27
CA ARG A 25 16.21 0.69 -0.25
C ARG A 25 14.95 1.37 0.27
N ILE A 26 15.06 2.63 0.70
CA ILE A 26 13.95 3.38 1.28
C ILE A 26 13.31 4.25 0.21
N ILE A 27 12.03 4.00 -0.05
CA ILE A 27 11.18 4.86 -0.88
C ILE A 27 10.31 5.70 0.05
N SER A 28 10.65 6.98 0.21
CA SER A 28 9.93 7.94 1.05
C SER A 28 10.36 9.38 0.71
N ARG A 29 9.64 10.39 1.19
CA ARG A 29 9.98 11.79 0.95
C ARG A 29 11.30 12.15 1.63
N TYR A 30 12.17 12.88 0.92
CA TYR A 30 13.52 13.29 1.37
C TYR A 30 14.53 12.13 1.53
N PHE A 31 14.27 10.99 0.88
CA PHE A 31 15.25 9.93 0.65
C PHE A 31 15.72 9.96 -0.81
N PRO A 32 16.86 9.31 -1.15
CA PRO A 32 17.36 9.25 -2.53
C PRO A 32 16.31 8.74 -3.53
N LYS A 33 15.51 7.74 -3.14
CA LYS A 33 14.33 7.30 -3.89
C LYS A 33 13.09 8.01 -3.35
N ALA A 34 12.84 9.21 -3.86
CA ALA A 34 11.74 10.03 -3.38
C ALA A 34 10.36 9.44 -3.75
N TRP A 35 9.45 9.42 -2.78
CA TRP A 35 8.03 9.18 -3.04
C TRP A 35 7.39 10.43 -3.65
N PRO A 36 6.62 10.32 -4.75
CA PRO A 36 6.03 11.49 -5.39
C PRO A 36 5.04 12.21 -4.44
N PRO A 37 5.02 13.55 -4.45
CA PRO A 37 4.06 14.32 -3.67
C PRO A 37 2.64 14.09 -4.19
N ARG A 38 1.66 14.10 -3.29
CA ARG A 38 0.22 13.93 -3.60
C ARG A 38 -0.16 12.58 -4.26
N SER A 39 0.64 11.54 -4.03
CA SER A 39 0.32 10.15 -4.43
C SER A 39 0.13 9.23 -3.22
N PRO A 40 -0.78 9.53 -2.27
CA PRO A 40 -1.02 8.68 -1.09
C PRO A 40 -1.63 7.31 -1.47
N ASP A 41 -2.24 7.24 -2.65
CA ASP A 41 -2.97 6.13 -3.26
C ASP A 41 -2.08 5.13 -4.00
N GLN A 42 -0.76 5.32 -4.02
CA GLN A 42 0.14 4.46 -4.81
C GLN A 42 0.88 3.41 -3.99
N ASN A 43 0.72 3.40 -2.65
CA ASN A 43 1.27 2.33 -1.81
C ASN A 43 0.44 1.04 -2.02
N PRO A 44 1.04 -0.12 -2.35
CA PRO A 44 0.32 -1.39 -2.50
C PRO A 44 -0.61 -1.71 -1.32
N PHE A 45 -0.20 -1.35 -0.11
CA PHE A 45 -1.00 -1.49 1.11
C PHE A 45 -2.28 -0.64 1.07
N ASN A 46 -2.17 0.61 0.61
CA ASN A 46 -3.30 1.53 0.53
C ASN A 46 -4.24 1.20 -0.63
N ILE A 47 -3.71 0.65 -1.73
CA ILE A 47 -4.49 0.25 -2.91
C ILE A 47 -5.40 -0.94 -2.59
N TRP A 48 -4.86 -1.96 -1.93
CA TRP A 48 -5.54 -3.25 -1.78
C TRP A 48 -5.95 -3.56 -0.34
N LEU A 49 -5.01 -3.51 0.61
CA LEU A 49 -5.27 -4.08 1.95
C LEU A 49 -6.40 -3.35 2.68
N TRP A 50 -6.43 -2.01 2.64
CA TRP A 50 -7.50 -1.27 3.32
C TRP A 50 -8.88 -1.54 2.71
N GLY A 51 -8.97 -1.66 1.39
CA GLY A 51 -10.21 -2.05 0.70
C GLY A 51 -10.66 -3.46 1.09
N TYR A 52 -9.73 -4.42 1.00
CA TYR A 52 -9.96 -5.80 1.40
C TYR A 52 -10.42 -5.92 2.85
N LEU A 53 -9.66 -5.33 3.81
CA LEU A 53 -9.98 -5.40 5.23
C LEU A 53 -11.32 -4.73 5.54
N ARG A 54 -11.62 -3.58 4.91
CA ARG A 54 -12.94 -2.96 5.06
C ARG A 54 -14.05 -3.92 4.63
N ASP A 55 -13.87 -4.59 3.50
CA ASP A 55 -14.90 -5.43 2.91
C ASP A 55 -15.04 -6.79 3.62
N VAL A 56 -14.01 -7.29 4.34
CA VAL A 56 -14.11 -8.57 5.07
C VAL A 56 -14.38 -8.40 6.56
N VAL A 57 -13.76 -7.42 7.23
CA VAL A 57 -13.88 -7.22 8.68
C VAL A 57 -15.29 -6.72 9.05
N TYR A 58 -15.88 -5.88 8.19
CA TYR A 58 -17.18 -5.24 8.42
C TYR A 58 -18.36 -5.96 7.75
N ARG A 59 -18.20 -7.21 7.28
CA ARG A 59 -19.30 -8.01 6.69
C ARG A 59 -20.46 -8.31 7.65
N GLY A 60 -20.29 -8.05 8.94
CA GLY A 60 -21.35 -8.13 9.93
C GLY A 60 -21.07 -7.21 11.13
N PRO A 61 -22.06 -7.01 12.00
CA PRO A 61 -21.91 -6.17 13.19
C PRO A 61 -20.70 -6.59 14.03
N ILE A 62 -20.04 -5.61 14.64
CA ILE A 62 -18.89 -5.80 15.50
C ILE A 62 -19.30 -5.34 16.89
N ALA A 63 -19.29 -6.24 17.86
CA ALA A 63 -19.83 -5.98 19.19
C ALA A 63 -18.90 -5.10 20.04
N ASN A 64 -17.57 -5.24 19.86
CA ASN A 64 -16.59 -4.50 20.65
C ASN A 64 -15.21 -4.46 19.98
N LEU A 65 -14.28 -3.73 20.61
CA LEU A 65 -12.91 -3.57 20.12
C LEU A 65 -12.10 -4.87 20.09
N ALA A 66 -12.34 -5.81 21.01
CA ALA A 66 -11.62 -7.09 21.04
C ALA A 66 -11.98 -7.94 19.83
N GLU A 67 -13.28 -7.98 19.48
CA GLU A 67 -13.75 -8.64 18.26
C GLU A 67 -13.18 -7.99 17.00
N LEU A 68 -13.18 -6.65 16.91
CA LEU A 68 -12.58 -5.93 15.78
C LEU A 68 -11.12 -6.34 15.56
N LYS A 69 -10.32 -6.31 16.65
CA LYS A 69 -8.91 -6.70 16.62
C LYS A 69 -8.74 -8.16 16.19
N SER A 70 -9.56 -9.06 16.74
CA SER A 70 -9.52 -10.49 16.40
C SER A 70 -9.81 -10.73 14.91
N ARG A 71 -10.86 -10.10 14.35
CA ARG A 71 -11.20 -10.21 12.93
C ARG A 71 -10.08 -9.68 12.03
N ILE A 72 -9.52 -8.51 12.33
CA ILE A 72 -8.38 -7.96 11.58
C ILE A 72 -7.21 -8.94 11.60
N THR A 73 -6.81 -9.42 12.77
CA THR A 73 -5.70 -10.37 12.93
C THR A 73 -5.94 -11.65 12.15
N GLN A 74 -7.12 -12.26 12.26
CA GLN A 74 -7.49 -13.48 11.54
C GLN A 74 -7.41 -13.28 10.02
N HIS A 75 -7.97 -12.19 9.49
CA HIS A 75 -7.94 -11.93 8.05
C HIS A 75 -6.53 -11.63 7.54
N ILE A 76 -5.68 -10.97 8.33
CA ILE A 76 -4.27 -10.73 7.99
C ILE A 76 -3.50 -12.05 7.94
N HIS A 77 -3.69 -12.96 8.91
CA HIS A 77 -3.00 -14.26 8.92
C HIS A 77 -3.38 -15.15 7.75
N ASN A 78 -4.57 -14.97 7.18
CA ASN A 78 -5.04 -15.73 6.03
C ASN A 78 -4.56 -15.16 4.68
N ILE A 79 -3.85 -14.02 4.67
CA ILE A 79 -3.29 -13.46 3.43
C ILE A 79 -2.12 -14.33 2.99
N THR A 80 -2.24 -14.93 1.81
CA THR A 80 -1.20 -15.79 1.24
C THR A 80 -0.03 -14.98 0.67
N THR A 81 1.14 -15.60 0.56
CA THR A 81 2.30 -15.01 -0.10
C THR A 81 2.02 -14.72 -1.58
N GLU A 82 1.21 -15.54 -2.24
CA GLU A 82 0.77 -15.37 -3.62
C GLU A 82 -0.07 -14.09 -3.78
N THR A 83 -0.98 -13.83 -2.85
CA THR A 83 -1.76 -12.59 -2.81
C THR A 83 -0.85 -11.38 -2.63
N LEU A 84 0.10 -11.43 -1.70
CA LEU A 84 1.05 -10.33 -1.50
C LEU A 84 1.91 -10.08 -2.74
N ARG A 85 2.38 -11.13 -3.40
CA ARG A 85 3.13 -11.01 -4.66
C ARG A 85 2.29 -10.33 -5.74
N SER A 86 1.05 -10.77 -5.95
CA SER A 86 0.14 -10.17 -6.94
C SER A 86 -0.12 -8.67 -6.66
N VAL A 87 -0.29 -8.29 -5.39
CA VAL A 87 -0.47 -6.88 -4.99
C VAL A 87 0.77 -6.04 -5.31
N VAL A 88 1.97 -6.57 -5.08
CA VAL A 88 3.23 -5.89 -5.43
C VAL A 88 3.39 -5.77 -6.95
N GLU A 89 3.12 -6.83 -7.71
CA GLU A 89 3.15 -6.82 -9.18
C GLU A 89 2.18 -5.78 -9.74
N HIS A 90 0.96 -5.70 -9.21
CA HIS A 90 -0.02 -4.70 -9.61
C HIS A 90 0.43 -3.27 -9.27
N ALA A 91 1.11 -3.06 -8.14
CA ALA A 91 1.69 -1.75 -7.83
C ALA A 91 2.80 -1.36 -8.83
N VAL A 92 3.65 -2.30 -9.24
CA VAL A 92 4.67 -2.06 -10.28
C VAL A 92 4.02 -1.66 -11.60
N LEU A 93 2.97 -2.37 -12.04
CA LEU A 93 2.21 -2.02 -13.24
C LEU A 93 1.61 -0.61 -13.16
N ARG A 94 1.07 -0.21 -12.01
CA ARG A 94 0.55 1.16 -11.82
C ARG A 94 1.65 2.20 -11.95
N PHE A 95 2.84 1.98 -11.38
CA PHE A 95 3.95 2.91 -11.55
C PHE A 95 4.41 3.04 -13.00
N GLN A 96 4.41 1.93 -13.76
CA GLN A 96 4.72 1.95 -15.20
C GLN A 96 3.69 2.78 -15.97
N LEU A 97 2.40 2.55 -15.75
CA LEU A 97 1.32 3.31 -16.38
C LEU A 97 1.37 4.81 -16.02
N ILE A 98 1.73 5.15 -14.78
CA ILE A 98 1.91 6.55 -14.37
C ILE A 98 3.08 7.18 -15.14
N GLY A 99 4.18 6.45 -15.28
CA GLY A 99 5.34 6.89 -16.09
C GLY A 99 4.95 7.13 -17.55
N GLU A 100 4.24 6.19 -18.16
CA GLU A 100 3.73 6.30 -19.54
C GLU A 100 2.74 7.46 -19.70
N ASN A 101 1.94 7.74 -18.68
CA ASN A 101 0.96 8.83 -18.67
C ASN A 101 1.54 10.18 -18.17
N GLY A 102 2.87 10.34 -18.19
CA GLY A 102 3.53 11.60 -17.81
C GLY A 102 3.26 12.06 -16.37
N GLY A 103 3.01 11.13 -15.45
CA GLY A 103 2.73 11.41 -14.04
C GLY A 103 1.27 11.71 -13.70
N GLN A 104 0.34 11.63 -14.66
CA GLN A 104 -1.09 11.89 -14.42
C GLN A 104 -1.85 10.66 -13.88
N HIS A 105 -3.05 10.91 -13.37
CA HIS A 105 -4.00 9.89 -12.90
C HIS A 105 -4.26 8.79 -13.94
N ILE A 106 -4.30 7.53 -13.50
CA ILE A 106 -4.34 6.33 -14.38
C ILE A 106 -5.64 5.51 -14.25
N GLU A 107 -6.60 5.92 -13.43
CA GLU A 107 -7.84 5.19 -13.14
C GLU A 107 -8.63 4.88 -14.41
N HIS A 108 -8.63 5.80 -15.37
CA HIS A 108 -9.27 5.63 -16.68
C HIS A 108 -8.63 4.51 -17.51
N SER A 109 -7.32 4.29 -17.37
CA SER A 109 -6.56 3.25 -18.08
C SER A 109 -6.65 1.89 -17.41
N LEU A 110 -6.80 1.85 -16.08
CA LEU A 110 -6.95 0.61 -15.31
C LEU A 110 -8.27 -0.13 -15.60
N SER A 111 -9.32 0.58 -16.00
CA SER A 111 -10.62 -0.03 -16.35
C SER A 111 -10.56 -0.93 -17.58
N LYS A 112 -9.58 -0.70 -18.48
CA LYS A 112 -9.41 -1.42 -19.74
C LYS A 112 -8.58 -2.70 -19.63
N SER A 113 -7.90 -2.89 -18.50
CA SER A 113 -6.92 -3.96 -18.31
C SER A 113 -7.31 -5.00 -17.26
N LYS A 114 -8.60 -5.11 -16.88
CA LYS A 114 -9.07 -6.12 -15.90
C LYS A 114 -8.50 -7.52 -16.20
N PRO A 115 -7.73 -8.13 -15.28
CA PRO A 115 -7.92 -9.53 -14.98
C PRO A 115 -9.02 -9.60 -13.91
N ASN A 116 -10.06 -10.38 -14.18
CA ASN A 116 -10.89 -10.93 -13.11
C ASN A 116 -9.95 -11.63 -12.11
N THR A 117 -9.81 -11.11 -10.89
CA THR A 117 -9.67 -11.89 -9.64
C THR A 117 -9.26 -10.96 -8.50
N PHE A 118 -10.25 -10.46 -7.78
CA PHE A 118 -10.20 -10.33 -6.33
C PHE A 118 -11.64 -10.54 -5.84
N SER A 119 -12.01 -11.80 -5.67
CA SER A 119 -13.20 -12.26 -4.94
C SER A 119 -12.75 -13.24 -3.88
#